data_AF-N8YFR8-F1
#
_entry.id   AF-N8YFR8-F1
#
_cell.length_a   1.000
_cell.length_b   1.000
_cell.length_c   1.000
_cell.angle_alpha   90.00
_cell.angle_beta   90.00
_cell.angle_gamma   90.00
#
_symmetry.space_group_name_H-M   'P 1'
#
loop_
_entity.id
_entity.type
_entity.pdbx_description
1 polymer ?
#
loop_
_entity_poly.entity_id
_entity_poly.type
_entity_poly.pdbx_seq_one_letter_code
_entity_poly.pdbx_strand_id
1 'polypeptide(L)'
;MGIILYLKENLRKMDTHHILTISKSILRKYGIDPVNDPANLMIANNGEGVHTIDNAKKVSFGLTQADREVSDAVKCGKISVTQSKLIMRAKLQMIGHEVFGGYR
;
A
#
# COMPACT_ATOMS: atom_id res chain seq x y z
N MET A 1 5.47 2.73 19.36
CA MET A 1 4.33 3.65 19.23
C MET A 1 3.75 3.47 17.83
N GLY A 2 2.64 2.72 17.72
CA GLY A 2 2.11 2.27 16.44
C GLY A 2 1.41 3.38 15.65
N ILE A 3 1.61 3.36 14.33
CA ILE A 3 1.05 4.20 13.25
C ILE A 3 -0.45 4.52 13.40
N ILE A 4 -1.18 3.73 14.19
CA ILE A 4 -2.58 3.94 14.57
C ILE A 4 -2.81 5.31 15.22
N LEU A 5 -1.86 5.87 16.00
CA LEU A 5 -2.08 7.20 16.60
C LEU A 5 -2.02 8.33 15.58
N TYR A 6 -1.07 8.31 14.64
CA TYR A 6 -0.86 9.45 13.74
C TYR A 6 -1.96 9.57 12.66
N LEU A 7 -2.49 8.44 12.19
CA LEU A 7 -3.63 8.44 11.27
C LEU A 7 -4.94 8.88 11.93
N LYS A 8 -5.06 8.76 13.26
CA LYS A 8 -6.26 9.15 13.99
C LYS A 8 -6.33 10.67 14.20
N GLU A 9 -5.19 11.34 14.36
CA GLU A 9 -5.13 12.77 14.70
C GLU A 9 -5.24 13.73 13.50
N ASN A 10 -4.97 13.27 12.27
CA ASN A 10 -4.98 14.13 11.07
C ASN A 10 -6.17 13.91 10.11
N LEU A 11 -7.20 13.14 10.52
CA LEU A 11 -8.42 12.87 9.74
C LEU A 11 -9.37 14.07 9.65
N ARG A 12 -8.92 15.16 9.01
CA ARG A 12 -9.78 16.31 8.67
C ARG A 12 -9.91 16.60 7.16
N LYS A 13 -9.59 15.65 6.27
CA LYS A 13 -9.81 15.80 4.82
C LYS A 13 -10.28 14.49 4.15
N MET A 14 -11.48 14.54 3.57
CA MET A 14 -12.26 13.44 2.98
C MET A 14 -11.49 12.62 1.92
N ASP A 15 -10.60 13.26 1.15
CA ASP A 15 -9.81 12.63 0.08
C ASP A 15 -8.81 11.58 0.59
N THR A 16 -8.15 11.86 1.71
CA THR A 16 -7.11 10.98 2.27
C THR A 16 -7.71 9.66 2.76
N HIS A 17 -8.91 9.73 3.35
CA HIS A 17 -9.60 8.54 3.84
C HIS A 17 -10.00 7.60 2.69
N HIS A 18 -10.43 8.17 1.55
CA HIS A 18 -10.78 7.40 0.37
C HIS A 18 -9.56 6.67 -0.23
N ILE A 19 -8.44 7.39 -0.41
CA ILE A 19 -7.18 6.85 -0.96
C ILE A 19 -6.64 5.70 -0.10
N LEU A 20 -6.65 5.87 1.22
CA LEU A 20 -6.22 4.83 2.15
C LEU A 20 -7.15 3.61 2.13
N THR A 21 -8.45 3.84 1.94
CA THR A 21 -9.44 2.75 1.85
C THR A 21 -9.22 1.91 0.59
N ILE A 22 -8.96 2.53 -0.56
CA ILE A 22 -8.61 1.83 -1.81
C ILE A 22 -7.38 0.96 -1.59
N SER A 23 -6.29 1.55 -1.08
CA SER A 23 -5.03 0.86 -0.85
C SER A 23 -5.21 -0.35 0.09
N LYS A 24 -5.94 -0.18 1.19
CA LYS A 24 -6.26 -1.26 2.14
C LYS A 24 -7.10 -2.36 1.50
N SER A 25 -8.08 -2.00 0.68
CA SER A 25 -8.97 -2.95 -0.01
C SER A 25 -8.18 -3.84 -0.97
N ILE A 26 -7.30 -3.24 -1.77
CA ILE A 26 -6.41 -3.97 -2.69
C ILE A 26 -5.53 -4.96 -1.91
N LEU A 27 -4.86 -4.52 -0.83
CA LEU A 27 -3.99 -5.40 -0.06
C LEU A 27 -4.73 -6.59 0.57
N ARG A 28 -5.94 -6.33 1.10
CA ARG A 28 -6.82 -7.38 1.65
C ARG A 28 -7.23 -8.41 0.61
N LYS A 29 -7.45 -8.02 -0.64
CA LYS A 29 -7.76 -8.95 -1.75
C LYS A 29 -6.68 -10.02 -1.95
N TYR A 30 -5.43 -9.69 -1.66
CA TYR A 30 -4.29 -10.63 -1.74
C TYR A 30 -3.92 -11.26 -0.38
N GLY A 31 -4.74 -11.05 0.66
CA GLY A 31 -4.47 -11.57 2.01
C GLY A 31 -3.22 -10.96 2.65
N ILE A 32 -2.91 -9.70 2.32
CA ILE A 32 -1.87 -8.89 2.95
C ILE A 32 -2.57 -8.01 3.99
N ASP A 33 -2.17 -8.13 5.26
CA ASP A 33 -2.72 -7.31 6.34
C ASP A 33 -2.11 -5.91 6.27
N PRO A 34 -2.86 -4.84 5.95
CA PRO A 34 -2.31 -3.49 5.78
C PRO A 34 -1.91 -2.79 7.10
N VAL A 35 -2.11 -3.44 8.25
CA VAL A 35 -1.82 -2.89 9.59
C VAL A 35 -0.65 -3.63 10.24
N ASN A 36 -0.67 -4.97 10.21
CA ASN A 36 0.30 -5.78 10.95
C ASN A 36 1.33 -6.48 10.08
N ASP A 37 1.20 -6.46 8.75
CA ASP A 37 2.17 -7.10 7.86
C ASP A 37 3.49 -6.30 7.83
N PRO A 38 4.65 -6.92 8.08
CA PRO A 38 5.95 -6.26 8.00
C PRO A 38 6.26 -5.67 6.62
N ALA A 39 5.61 -6.17 5.57
CA ALA A 39 5.75 -5.64 4.21
C ALA A 39 5.03 -4.29 4.01
N ASN A 40 4.30 -3.77 5.01
CA ASN A 40 3.58 -2.52 4.87
C ASN A 40 4.50 -1.30 4.86
N LEU A 41 4.36 -0.55 3.77
CA LEU A 41 4.96 0.76 3.53
C LEU A 41 4.53 1.82 4.54
N MET A 42 3.45 1.57 5.28
CA MET A 42 2.94 2.44 6.34
C MET A 42 3.83 2.44 7.58
N ILE A 43 4.78 1.51 7.67
CA ILE A 43 5.91 1.53 8.61
C ILE A 43 7.09 2.30 7.99
N ALA A 44 6.79 3.38 7.27
CA ALA A 44 7.81 4.37 6.96
C ALA A 44 8.20 5.09 8.25
N ASN A 45 9.45 5.55 8.32
CA ASN A 45 9.96 6.34 9.42
C ASN A 45 9.01 7.53 9.68
N ASN A 46 8.77 7.93 10.93
CA ASN A 46 7.91 9.09 11.28
C ASN A 46 8.58 10.44 10.92
N GLY A 47 9.43 10.44 9.90
CA GLY A 47 10.13 11.62 9.41
C GLY A 47 9.15 12.66 8.89
N GLU A 48 9.53 13.93 9.02
CA GLU A 48 8.75 15.05 8.52
C GLU A 48 8.54 14.92 7.00
N GLY A 49 7.31 15.17 6.53
CA GLY A 49 6.97 15.09 5.09
C GLY A 49 6.73 13.69 4.52
N VAL A 50 6.85 12.62 5.31
CA VAL A 50 6.57 11.24 4.87
C VAL A 50 5.06 11.02 4.71
N HIS A 51 4.28 11.40 5.73
CA HIS A 51 2.84 11.16 5.80
C HIS A 51 2.04 12.28 5.10
N THR A 52 2.22 12.41 3.79
CA THR A 52 1.51 13.39 2.95
C THR A 52 0.43 12.73 2.08
N ILE A 53 -0.56 13.54 1.66
CA ILE A 53 -1.61 13.10 0.74
C ILE A 53 -1.01 12.66 -0.60
N ASP A 54 0.02 13.37 -1.09
CA ASP A 54 0.64 13.05 -2.38
C ASP A 54 1.36 11.70 -2.35
N ASN A 55 2.05 11.38 -1.26
CA ASN A 55 2.64 10.05 -1.09
C ASN A 55 1.56 8.96 -0.99
N ALA A 56 0.45 9.23 -0.28
CA ALA A 56 -0.68 8.30 -0.24
C ALA A 56 -1.29 8.08 -1.65
N LYS A 57 -1.39 9.13 -2.48
CA LYS A 57 -1.84 9.02 -3.88
C LYS A 57 -0.89 8.17 -4.72
N LYS A 58 0.42 8.40 -4.62
CA LYS A 58 1.44 7.61 -5.34
C LYS A 58 1.34 6.13 -4.99
N VAL A 59 1.24 5.81 -3.70
CA VAL A 59 1.06 4.42 -3.23
C VAL A 59 -0.23 3.82 -3.78
N SER A 60 -1.36 4.51 -3.64
CA SER A 60 -2.66 4.01 -4.13
C SER A 60 -2.66 3.80 -5.64
N PHE A 61 -2.01 4.68 -6.40
CA PHE A 61 -1.88 4.55 -7.85
C PHE A 61 -1.03 3.33 -8.21
N GLY A 62 0.14 3.16 -7.59
CA GLY A 62 0.99 1.98 -7.78
C GLY A 62 0.28 0.68 -7.45
N LEU A 63 -0.45 0.64 -6.33
CA LEU A 63 -1.24 -0.53 -5.92
C LEU A 63 -2.37 -0.84 -6.89
N THR A 64 -3.01 0.18 -7.47
CA THR A 64 -4.07 -0.02 -8.46
C THR A 64 -3.52 -0.62 -9.75
N GLN A 65 -2.34 -0.19 -10.20
CA GLN A 65 -1.69 -0.77 -11.37
C GLN A 65 -1.25 -2.22 -11.11
N ALA A 66 -0.59 -2.46 -9.97
CA ALA A 66 -0.19 -3.81 -9.56
C ALA A 66 -1.40 -4.75 -9.43
N ASP A 67 -2.52 -4.27 -8.87
CA ASP A 67 -3.75 -5.06 -8.77
C ASP A 67 -4.25 -5.50 -10.14
N ARG A 68 -4.26 -4.61 -11.14
CA ARG A 68 -4.67 -4.94 -12.51
C ARG A 68 -3.76 -6.01 -13.11
N GLU A 69 -2.45 -5.78 -13.09
CA GLU A 69 -1.45 -6.72 -13.63
C GLU A 69 -1.57 -8.11 -13.02
N VAL A 70 -1.61 -8.19 -11.69
CA VAL A 70 -1.64 -9.45 -10.96
C VAL A 70 -3.00 -10.13 -11.13
N SER A 71 -4.11 -9.39 -11.07
CA SER A 71 -5.45 -9.95 -11.29
C SER A 71 -5.59 -10.55 -12.68
N ASP A 72 -5.10 -9.87 -13.71
CA ASP A 72 -5.21 -10.33 -15.08
C ASP A 72 -4.30 -11.55 -15.31
N ALA A 73 -3.11 -11.59 -14.72
CA ALA A 73 -2.26 -12.77 -14.74
C ALA A 73 -2.92 -14.00 -14.07
N VAL A 74 -3.64 -13.80 -12.96
CA VAL A 74 -4.42 -14.87 -12.31
C VAL A 74 -5.57 -15.32 -13.21
N LYS A 75 -6.35 -14.40 -13.76
CA LYS A 75 -7.49 -14.72 -14.65
C LYS A 75 -7.06 -15.47 -15.90
N CYS A 76 -5.91 -15.13 -16.47
CA CYS A 76 -5.34 -15.82 -17.63
C CYS A 76 -4.67 -17.16 -17.26
N GLY A 77 -4.66 -17.57 -15.99
CA GLY A 77 -4.01 -18.79 -15.54
C GLY A 77 -2.47 -18.75 -15.64
N LYS A 78 -1.87 -17.58 -15.82
CA LYS A 78 -0.40 -17.41 -15.90
C LYS A 78 0.27 -17.61 -14.54
N ILE A 79 -0.44 -17.27 -13.46
CA ILE A 79 0.01 -17.44 -12.08
C ILE A 79 -1.13 -17.99 -11.22
N SER A 80 -0.79 -18.71 -10.14
CA SER A 80 -1.75 -19.17 -9.15
C SER A 80 -2.13 -18.07 -8.16
N VAL A 81 -3.23 -18.29 -7.42
CA VAL A 81 -3.64 -17.40 -6.31
C VAL A 81 -2.56 -17.32 -5.23
N THR A 82 -1.81 -18.40 -4.98
CA THR A 82 -0.70 -18.38 -4.01
C THR A 82 0.46 -17.52 -4.51
N GLN A 83 0.79 -17.60 -5.81
CA GLN A 83 1.82 -16.78 -6.43
C GLN A 83 1.42 -15.30 -6.45
N SER A 84 0.14 -14.99 -6.66
CA SER A 84 -0.36 -13.62 -6.71
C SER A 84 -0.10 -12.86 -5.40
N LYS A 85 -0.24 -13.52 -4.24
CA LYS A 85 0.10 -12.93 -2.93
C LYS A 85 1.59 -12.58 -2.83
N LEU A 86 2.48 -13.48 -3.26
CA LEU A 86 3.93 -13.24 -3.20
C LEU A 86 4.34 -12.08 -4.12
N ILE A 87 3.81 -12.06 -5.35
CA ILE A 87 4.06 -10.99 -6.32
C ILE A 87 3.53 -9.65 -5.80
N MET A 88 2.33 -9.64 -5.22
CA MET A 88 1.75 -8.41 -4.69
C MET A 88 2.56 -7.86 -3.50
N ARG A 89 3.13 -8.73 -2.64
CA ARG A 89 4.05 -8.29 -1.57
C ARG A 89 5.33 -7.68 -2.12
N ALA A 90 5.92 -8.28 -3.15
CA ALA A 90 7.11 -7.72 -3.81
C ALA A 90 6.81 -6.35 -4.45
N LYS A 91 5.69 -6.24 -5.18
CA LYS A 91 5.23 -4.97 -5.77
C LYS A 91 4.98 -3.91 -4.69
N LEU A 92 4.34 -4.29 -3.58
CA LEU A 92 4.14 -3.40 -2.43
C LEU A 92 5.50 -2.85 -1.95
N GLN A 93 6.49 -3.70 -1.68
CA GLN A 93 7.82 -3.26 -1.24
C GLN A 93 8.50 -2.31 -2.23
N MET A 94 8.44 -2.61 -3.54
CA MET A 94 8.98 -1.74 -4.59
C MET A 94 8.31 -0.36 -4.58
N ILE A 95 6.97 -0.32 -4.53
CA ILE A 95 6.20 0.93 -4.50
C ILE A 95 6.61 1.79 -3.32
N GLY A 96 6.79 1.22 -2.13
CA GLY A 96 7.22 2.04 -0.99
C GLY A 96 8.68 2.41 -1.01
N HIS A 97 9.55 1.60 -1.61
CA HIS A 97 10.91 2.06 -1.85
C HIS A 97 10.94 3.26 -2.80
N GLU A 98 10.15 3.24 -3.87
CA GLU A 98 10.03 4.36 -4.82
C GLU A 98 9.43 5.62 -4.19
N VAL A 99 8.40 5.46 -3.35
CA VAL A 99 7.72 6.60 -2.73
C VAL A 99 8.49 7.12 -1.52
N PHE A 100 9.09 6.25 -0.71
CA PHE A 100 9.64 6.60 0.60
C PHE A 100 11.17 6.48 0.69
N GLY A 101 11.85 5.88 -0.28
CA GLY A 101 13.31 5.63 -0.21
C GLY A 101 14.18 6.89 -0.16
N GLY A 102 13.63 8.04 -0.53
CA GLY A 102 14.29 9.35 -0.41
C GLY A 102 14.11 10.03 0.95
N TYR A 103 13.25 9.51 1.83
CA TYR A 103 13.04 10.05 3.17
C TYR A 103 14.01 9.34 4.12
N ARG A 104 15.02 10.07 4.61
CA ARG A 104 16.00 9.61 5.60
C ARG A 104 15.67 10.17 6.97
#